data_AF-A0A7J4PZ99-F1
#
_entry.id   AF-A0A7J4PZ99-F1
#
_cell.length_a   1.000
_cell.length_b   1.000
_cell.length_c   1.000
_cell.angle_alpha   90.00
_cell.angle_beta   90.00
_cell.angle_gamma   90.00
#
_symmetry.space_group_name_H-M   'P 1'
#
loop_
_entity.id
_entity.type
_entity.pdbx_description
1 polymer ?
#
loop_
_entity_poly.entity_id
_entity_poly.type
_entity_poly.pdbx_seq_one_letter_code
_entity_poly.pdbx_strand_id
1 'polypeptide(L)'
;MQGNTRPRISKETAKADISGIIRQFGRAESPAEENRAAQLIMHTIRVLEERLENPSFVKKVYFEGPNHSKLLPEFVSEVARQYAYGEIAGLEAKAMLRKATRQYEKLFQEMGISLQESAALFRRR
;
A
#
# COMPACT_ATOMS: atom_id res chain seq x y z
N MET A 1 21.54 21.73 -6.75
CA MET A 1 20.08 21.90 -6.80
C MET A 1 19.43 20.64 -6.27
N GLN A 2 18.60 20.80 -5.24
CA GLN A 2 17.66 19.89 -4.59
C GLN A 2 18.02 18.39 -4.59
N GLY A 3 18.46 17.92 -3.40
CA GLY A 3 18.58 16.51 -3.09
C GLY A 3 17.23 15.82 -3.35
N ASN A 4 17.28 14.80 -4.19
CA ASN A 4 16.17 13.93 -4.49
C ASN A 4 15.85 13.14 -3.21
N THR A 5 15.13 13.76 -2.27
CA THR A 5 14.71 13.17 -1.00
C THR A 5 13.66 12.13 -1.32
N ARG A 6 14.11 10.98 -1.83
CA ARG A 6 13.26 9.85 -2.15
C ARG A 6 12.46 9.54 -0.88
N PRO A 7 11.12 9.57 -0.91
CA PRO A 7 10.31 9.39 0.28
C PRO A 7 10.67 8.06 0.95
N ARG A 8 10.97 8.15 2.25
CA ARG A 8 11.29 7.04 3.14
C ARG A 8 10.11 6.89 4.08
N ILE A 9 9.43 5.75 4.01
CA ILE A 9 8.36 5.40 4.94
C ILE A 9 9.04 5.18 6.30
N SER A 10 8.60 5.90 7.33
CA SER A 10 9.11 5.74 8.69
C SER A 10 8.30 4.70 9.45
N LYS A 11 8.82 4.24 10.59
CA LYS A 11 8.07 3.35 11.49
C LYS A 11 6.78 4.00 12.01
N GLU A 12 6.80 5.32 12.23
CA GLU A 12 5.63 6.09 12.65
C GLU A 12 4.57 6.15 11.54
N THR A 13 5.00 6.38 10.29
CA THR A 13 4.10 6.35 9.13
C THR A 13 3.45 4.97 8.99
N ALA A 14 4.25 3.89 9.07
CA ALA A 14 3.72 2.53 8.96
C ALA A 14 2.73 2.19 10.08
N LYS A 15 2.94 2.66 11.31
CA LYS A 15 1.98 2.54 12.40
C LYS A 15 0.70 3.32 12.13
N ALA A 16 0.82 4.56 11.65
CA ALA A 16 -0.33 5.39 11.32
C ALA A 16 -1.18 4.75 10.20
N ASP A 17 -0.55 4.15 9.21
CA ASP A 17 -1.23 3.41 8.14
C ASP A 17 -2.01 2.20 8.70
N ILE A 18 -1.39 1.41 9.58
CA ILE A 18 -2.04 0.28 10.27
C ILE A 18 -3.25 0.76 11.08
N SER A 19 -3.06 1.74 11.97
CA SER A 19 -4.13 2.29 12.80
C SER A 19 -5.25 2.89 11.94
N GLY A 20 -4.90 3.54 10.82
CA GLY A 20 -5.86 4.09 9.86
C GLY A 20 -6.78 3.01 9.30
N ILE A 21 -6.22 1.87 8.90
CA ILE A 21 -6.99 0.72 8.41
C ILE A 21 -7.86 0.11 9.52
N ILE A 22 -7.31 -0.15 10.71
CA ILE A 22 -8.06 -0.74 11.83
C ILE A 22 -9.29 0.13 12.17
N ARG A 23 -9.10 1.46 12.24
CA ARG A 23 -10.17 2.42 12.53
C ARG A 23 -11.26 2.44 11.46
N GLN A 24 -10.90 2.27 10.19
CA GLN A 24 -11.89 2.21 9.10
C GLN A 24 -12.84 1.01 9.22
N PHE A 25 -12.37 -0.09 9.81
CA PHE A 25 -13.21 -1.26 10.10
C PHE A 25 -13.93 -1.18 11.45
N GLY A 26 -13.81 -0.07 12.19
CA GLY A 26 -14.43 0.11 13.50
C GLY A 26 -13.95 -0.89 14.55
N ARG A 27 -12.72 -1.39 14.41
CA ARG A 27 -12.14 -2.39 15.31
C ARG A 27 -11.25 -1.74 16.38
N ALA A 28 -11.11 -2.41 17.51
CA ALA A 28 -10.14 -2.04 18.52
C ALA A 28 -8.73 -2.49 18.09
N GLU A 29 -7.72 -1.68 18.44
CA GLU A 29 -6.32 -2.04 18.18
C GLU A 29 -5.93 -3.27 19.02
N SER A 30 -5.39 -4.28 18.34
CA SER A 30 -4.85 -5.48 18.95
C SER A 30 -3.78 -6.08 18.05
N PRO A 31 -2.84 -6.90 18.56
CA PRO A 31 -1.80 -7.51 17.73
C PRO A 31 -2.35 -8.31 16.53
N ALA A 32 -3.53 -8.92 16.67
CA ALA A 32 -4.18 -9.64 15.58
C ALA A 32 -4.70 -8.70 14.49
N GLU A 33 -5.28 -7.56 14.87
CA GLU A 33 -5.77 -6.55 13.93
C GLU A 33 -4.63 -5.77 13.27
N GLU A 34 -3.52 -5.54 13.98
CA GLU A 34 -2.30 -4.97 13.41
C GLU A 34 -1.72 -5.88 12.32
N ASN A 35 -1.64 -7.19 12.57
CA ASN A 35 -1.20 -8.16 11.58
C ASN A 35 -2.12 -8.19 10.34
N ARG A 36 -3.45 -8.15 10.55
CA ARG A 36 -4.44 -8.11 9.46
C ARG A 36 -4.33 -6.82 8.64
N ALA A 37 -4.21 -5.68 9.30
CA ALA A 37 -4.07 -4.39 8.64
C ALA A 37 -2.76 -4.32 7.83
N ALA A 38 -1.64 -4.78 8.38
CA ALA A 38 -0.38 -4.87 7.67
C ALA A 38 -0.47 -5.79 6.43
N GLN A 39 -1.14 -6.93 6.55
CA GLN A 39 -1.40 -7.81 5.40
C GLN A 39 -2.26 -7.13 4.33
N LEU A 40 -3.27 -6.36 4.73
CA LEU A 40 -4.12 -5.64 3.81
C LEU A 40 -3.35 -4.52 3.07
N ILE A 41 -2.44 -3.81 3.75
CA ILE A 41 -1.52 -2.85 3.12
C ILE A 41 -0.72 -3.55 2.03
N MET A 42 -0.02 -4.62 2.38
CA MET A 42 0.84 -5.37 1.45
C MET A 42 0.04 -5.91 0.26
N HIS A 43 -1.15 -6.46 0.52
CA HIS A 43 -2.02 -6.98 -0.53
C HIS A 43 -2.49 -5.87 -1.48
N THR A 44 -2.89 -4.73 -0.95
CA THR A 44 -3.39 -3.61 -1.74
C THR A 44 -2.30 -3.03 -2.64
N ILE A 45 -1.07 -2.87 -2.13
CA ILE A 45 0.07 -2.41 -2.93
C ILE A 45 0.34 -3.38 -4.08
N ARG A 46 0.34 -4.69 -3.81
CA ARG A 46 0.57 -5.72 -4.83
C ARG A 46 -0.52 -5.75 -5.90
N VAL A 47 -1.79 -5.67 -5.51
CA VAL A 47 -2.92 -5.57 -6.46
C VAL A 47 -2.77 -4.32 -7.33
N LEU A 48 -2.39 -3.19 -6.74
CA LEU A 48 -2.14 -1.98 -7.49
C LEU A 48 -0.98 -2.16 -8.48
N GLU A 49 0.14 -2.77 -8.08
CA GLU A 49 1.27 -3.10 -8.96
C GLU A 49 0.85 -3.93 -10.18
N GLU A 50 -0.04 -4.91 -9.99
CA GLU A 50 -0.57 -5.77 -11.06
C GLU A 50 -1.56 -5.03 -11.99
N ARG A 51 -2.15 -3.93 -11.53
CA ARG A 51 -3.18 -3.16 -12.25
C ARG A 51 -2.64 -1.90 -12.92
N LEU A 52 -1.34 -1.60 -12.80
CA LEU A 52 -0.64 -0.52 -13.51
C LEU A 52 -0.57 -0.68 -15.04
N GLU A 53 -1.27 -1.65 -15.63
CA GLU A 53 -1.44 -1.76 -17.08
C GLU A 53 -2.67 -0.99 -17.58
N ASN A 54 -3.56 -0.57 -16.68
CA ASN A 54 -4.79 0.13 -17.02
C ASN A 54 -5.00 1.38 -16.13
N PRO A 55 -4.52 2.57 -16.56
CA PRO A 55 -4.68 3.80 -15.80
C PRO A 55 -6.14 4.16 -15.52
N SER A 56 -7.03 3.90 -16.47
CA SER A 56 -8.47 4.17 -16.33
C SER A 56 -9.12 3.31 -15.24
N PHE A 57 -8.69 2.05 -15.11
CA PHE A 57 -9.12 1.18 -14.02
C PHE A 57 -8.64 1.72 -12.67
N VAL A 58 -7.36 2.10 -12.57
CA VAL A 58 -6.80 2.67 -11.32
C VAL A 58 -7.58 3.93 -10.93
N LYS A 59 -7.84 4.82 -11.90
CA LYS A 59 -8.60 6.06 -11.68
C LYS A 59 -10.01 5.79 -11.14
N LYS A 60 -10.75 4.90 -11.80
CA LYS A 60 -12.11 4.53 -11.42
C LYS A 60 -12.19 3.87 -10.04
N VAL A 61 -11.29 2.93 -9.75
CA VAL A 61 -11.35 2.14 -8.51
C VAL A 61 -10.86 2.92 -7.31
N TYR A 62 -9.76 3.66 -7.45
CA TYR A 62 -9.09 4.29 -6.31
C TYR A 62 -9.46 5.75 -6.08
N PHE A 63 -10.00 6.47 -7.07
CA PHE A 63 -10.29 7.91 -6.95
C PHE A 63 -11.72 8.31 -7.28
N GLU A 64 -12.34 7.73 -8.32
CA GLU A 64 -13.67 8.16 -8.79
C GLU A 64 -14.83 7.30 -8.26
N GLY A 65 -14.55 6.10 -7.73
CA GLY A 65 -15.57 5.18 -7.24
C GLY A 65 -16.16 5.60 -5.88
N PRO A 66 -17.40 5.16 -5.55
CA PRO A 66 -18.04 5.47 -4.26
C PRO A 66 -17.27 4.92 -3.05
N ASN A 67 -16.37 3.97 -3.29
CA ASN A 67 -15.48 3.36 -2.30
C ASN A 67 -14.00 3.64 -2.61
N HIS A 68 -13.65 4.82 -3.15
CA HIS A 68 -12.25 5.23 -3.35
C HIS A 68 -11.42 4.79 -2.16
N SER A 69 -10.46 3.89 -2.43
CA SER A 69 -9.90 3.03 -1.40
C SER A 69 -9.12 3.87 -0.39
N LYS A 70 -9.76 4.13 0.75
CA LYS A 70 -9.16 4.71 1.96
C LYS A 70 -8.12 3.79 2.60
N LEU A 71 -7.98 2.59 2.06
CA LEU A 71 -7.04 1.55 2.49
C LEU A 71 -5.63 1.75 1.91
N LEU A 72 -5.46 2.66 0.95
CA LEU A 72 -4.13 2.98 0.44
C LEU A 72 -3.37 3.81 1.47
N PRO A 73 -2.16 3.40 1.86
CA PRO A 73 -1.24 4.31 2.53
C PRO A 73 -1.03 5.57 1.69
N GLU A 74 -0.80 6.71 2.35
CA GLU A 74 -0.73 8.02 1.70
C GLU A 74 0.25 8.03 0.52
N PHE A 75 1.47 7.52 0.73
CA PHE A 75 2.48 7.42 -0.32
C PHE A 75 2.01 6.59 -1.52
N VAL A 76 1.33 5.47 -1.27
CA VAL A 76 0.85 4.56 -2.32
C VAL A 76 -0.29 5.22 -3.10
N SER A 77 -1.16 5.95 -2.41
CA SER A 77 -2.23 6.76 -3.00
C SER A 77 -1.68 7.85 -3.92
N GLU A 78 -0.60 8.52 -3.50
CA GLU A 78 0.05 9.53 -4.31
C GLU A 78 0.68 8.95 -5.58
N VAL A 79 1.41 7.83 -5.48
CA VAL A 79 1.96 7.14 -6.66
C VAL A 79 0.85 6.70 -7.61
N ALA A 80 -0.24 6.12 -7.09
CA ALA A 80 -1.40 5.73 -7.89
C ALA A 80 -2.04 6.93 -8.60
N ARG A 81 -2.10 8.09 -7.95
CA ARG A 81 -2.65 9.33 -8.51
C ARG A 81 -1.77 9.84 -9.63
N GLN A 82 -0.48 10.05 -9.37
CA GLN A 82 0.48 10.53 -10.38
C GLN A 82 0.43 9.63 -11.63
N TYR A 83 0.34 8.31 -11.45
CA TYR A 83 0.18 7.36 -12.56
C TYR A 83 -1.17 7.50 -13.28
N ALA A 84 -2.29 7.51 -12.53
CA ALA A 84 -3.64 7.56 -13.10
C ALA A 84 -3.92 8.86 -13.88
N TYR A 85 -3.27 9.96 -13.51
CA TYR A 85 -3.36 11.25 -14.20
C TYR A 85 -2.24 11.49 -15.23
N GLY A 86 -1.36 10.50 -15.44
CA GLY A 86 -0.32 10.55 -16.48
C GLY A 86 0.90 11.41 -16.14
N GLU A 87 1.09 11.77 -14.88
CA GLU A 87 2.24 12.54 -14.39
C GLU A 87 3.51 11.68 -14.34
N ILE A 88 3.37 10.37 -14.08
CA ILE A 88 4.45 9.39 -14.12
C ILE A 88 4.08 8.19 -14.99
N ALA A 89 5.08 7.54 -15.60
CA ALA A 89 4.88 6.36 -16.41
C ALA A 89 4.61 5.11 -15.55
N GLY A 90 3.93 4.09 -16.11
CA GLY A 90 3.63 2.85 -15.40
C GLY A 90 4.86 2.11 -14.87
N LEU A 91 5.98 2.14 -15.60
CA LEU A 91 7.25 1.56 -15.16
C LEU A 91 7.83 2.27 -13.93
N GLU A 92 7.70 3.60 -13.88
CA GLU A 92 8.15 4.43 -12.76
C GLU A 92 7.28 4.18 -11.53
N ALA A 93 5.95 4.22 -11.71
CA ALA A 93 5.00 3.88 -10.66
C ALA A 93 5.28 2.48 -10.07
N LYS A 94 5.51 1.48 -10.93
CA LYS A 94 5.84 0.12 -10.52
C LYS A 94 7.13 0.06 -9.69
N ALA A 95 8.16 0.82 -10.08
CA ALA A 95 9.41 0.88 -9.31
C ALA A 95 9.20 1.53 -7.93
N MET A 96 8.39 2.59 -7.85
CA MET A 96 8.04 3.26 -6.60
C MET A 96 7.23 2.35 -5.67
N LEU A 97 6.21 1.66 -6.19
CA LEU A 97 5.40 0.71 -5.43
C LEU A 97 6.25 -0.46 -4.90
N ARG A 98 7.09 -1.08 -5.73
CA ARG A 98 8.03 -2.14 -5.28
C ARG A 98 8.99 -1.67 -4.20
N LYS A 99 9.36 -0.39 -4.21
CA LYS A 99 10.18 0.20 -3.16
C LYS A 99 9.37 0.41 -1.88
N ALA A 100 8.11 0.84 -1.96
CA ALA A 100 7.22 0.90 -0.80
C ALA A 100 7.00 -0.49 -0.19
N THR A 101 6.68 -1.50 -0.99
CA THR A 101 6.53 -2.91 -0.59
C THR A 101 7.70 -3.35 0.29
N ARG A 102 8.94 -3.18 -0.19
CA ARG A 102 10.15 -3.55 0.58
C ARG A 102 10.35 -2.74 1.86
N GLN A 103 9.97 -1.47 1.86
CA GLN A 103 10.05 -0.63 3.06
C GLN A 103 9.04 -1.08 4.11
N TYR A 104 7.79 -1.33 3.71
CA TYR A 104 6.76 -1.86 4.61
C TYR A 104 7.13 -3.23 5.16
N GLU A 105 7.61 -4.17 4.32
CA GLU A 105 8.07 -5.50 4.78
C GLU A 105 9.12 -5.38 5.89
N LYS A 106 10.15 -4.56 5.66
CA LYS A 106 11.20 -4.33 6.64
C LYS A 106 10.65 -3.71 7.93
N LEU A 107 9.81 -2.69 7.82
CA LEU A 107 9.24 -2.00 8.98
C LEU A 107 8.29 -2.90 9.77
N PHE A 108 7.47 -3.71 9.10
CA PHE A 108 6.59 -4.70 9.73
C PHE A 108 7.40 -5.76 10.49
N GLN A 109 8.49 -6.25 9.90
CA GLN A 109 9.43 -7.14 10.60
C GLN A 109 10.05 -6.48 11.85
N GLU A 110 10.51 -5.23 11.74
CA GLU A 110 11.05 -4.44 12.86
C GLU A 110 10.00 -4.10 13.95
N MET A 111 8.71 -4.20 13.62
CA MET A 111 7.59 -4.03 14.56
C MET A 111 7.15 -5.35 15.20
N GLY A 112 7.70 -6.50 14.78
CA GLY A 112 7.23 -7.81 15.22
C GLY A 112 5.88 -8.22 14.60
N ILE A 113 5.47 -7.55 13.53
CA ILE A 113 4.24 -7.89 12.80
C ILE A 113 4.52 -9.09 11.92
N SER A 114 3.73 -10.15 12.13
CA SER A 114 3.81 -11.37 11.34
C SER A 114 2.94 -11.21 10.10
N LEU A 115 3.59 -10.87 8.98
CA LEU A 115 3.01 -11.06 7.67
C LEU A 115 2.91 -12.56 7.45
N GLN A 116 1.69 -13.12 7.44
CA GLN A 116 1.54 -14.51 7.02
C GLN A 116 2.06 -14.62 5.60
N GLU A 117 2.93 -15.59 5.33
CA GLU A 117 3.32 -15.91 3.97
C GLU A 117 2.04 -16.12 3.18
N SER A 118 1.82 -15.25 2.20
CA SER A 118 0.62 -15.28 1.37
C SER A 118 0.44 -16.58 0.57
N ALA A 119 1.34 -17.55 0.74
CA ALA A 119 1.25 -18.93 0.24
C ALA A 119 -0.12 -19.58 0.53
N ALA A 120 -0.80 -19.23 1.63
CA ALA A 120 -2.16 -19.74 1.89
C ALA A 120 -3.26 -19.03 1.07
N LEU A 121 -3.07 -17.76 0.69
CA LEU A 121 -4.02 -16.97 -0.10
C LEU A 121 -3.80 -17.09 -1.62
N PHE A 122 -2.62 -17.57 -2.06
CA PHE A 122 -2.22 -17.64 -3.47
C PHE A 122 -1.74 -19.01 -3.95
N ARG A 123 -2.10 -20.12 -3.28
CA ARG A 123 -2.08 -21.44 -3.94
C ARG A 123 -3.16 -21.43 -5.05
N ARG A 124 -2.82 -20.85 -6.21
CA ARG A 124 -3.43 -21.25 -7.48
C ARG A 124 -3.00 -22.69 -7.73
N ARG A 125 -3.95 -23.61 -7.58
CA ARG A 125 -3.91 -24.88 -8.31
C ARG A 125 -4.06 -24.61 -9.80
#